data_AF-A0A5C7MIV0-F1
#
_entry.id   AF-A0A5C7MIV0-F1
#
_cell.length_a   1.000
_cell.length_b   1.000
_cell.length_c   1.000
_cell.angle_alpha   90.00
_cell.angle_beta   90.00
_cell.angle_gamma   90.00
#
_symmetry.space_group_name_H-M   'P 1'
#
loop_
_entity.id
_entity.type
_entity.pdbx_description
1 polymer ?
#
loop_
_entity_poly.entity_id
_entity_poly.type
_entity_poly.pdbx_seq_one_letter_code
_entity_poly.pdbx_strand_id
1 'polypeptide(L)'
;MPRCHALLLVLLAQVAIASPSASLDLVIASIDQGQFKQAQTMIDAGLAQTSLAAETRTSFEFQRERMRRILIDFTLDADALKAAVRKRIPDLADDEFARWDALGLFEHQLIDGRLLYFNRSPSNLFRLSAEARARAKPAVVFNDGPMERANAHHREVRDAAVAGHARSVAPRHLEVTQSLTVNADAVPAGETVRAWIPYP
;
A
#
# COMPACT_ATOMS: atom_id res chain seq x y z
N MET A 1 48.06 20.09 58.88
CA MET A 1 47.99 19.49 57.53
C MET A 1 48.11 17.98 57.69
N PRO A 2 47.40 17.10 56.94
CA PRO A 2 46.47 17.33 55.84
C PRO A 2 45.01 16.96 56.16
N ARG A 3 44.12 17.33 55.24
CA ARG A 3 42.66 17.22 55.30
C ARG A 3 42.23 15.96 54.52
N CYS A 4 41.45 15.08 55.13
CA CYS A 4 40.73 14.02 54.39
C CYS A 4 39.36 14.55 53.98
N HIS A 5 39.19 14.86 52.70
CA HIS A 5 37.90 15.21 52.10
C HIS A 5 37.25 13.91 51.60
N ALA A 6 36.11 13.55 52.18
CA ALA A 6 35.27 12.48 51.66
C ALA A 6 34.60 12.98 50.36
N LEU A 7 35.05 12.47 49.22
CA LEU A 7 34.50 12.78 47.91
C LEU A 7 33.27 11.88 47.69
N LEU A 8 32.07 12.43 47.85
CA LEU A 8 30.82 11.77 47.53
C LEU A 8 30.59 11.82 46.01
N LEU A 9 30.86 10.72 45.31
CA LEU A 9 30.53 10.57 43.89
C LEU A 9 29.03 10.27 43.76
N VAL A 10 28.26 11.25 43.31
CA VAL A 10 26.87 11.08 42.87
C VAL A 10 26.90 10.55 41.43
N LEU A 11 26.62 9.27 41.23
CA LEU A 11 26.31 8.72 39.90
C LEU A 11 24.92 9.20 39.48
N LEU A 12 24.88 10.21 38.61
CA LEU A 12 23.67 10.55 37.85
C LEU A 12 23.49 9.50 36.75
N ALA A 13 22.60 8.54 36.98
CA ALA A 13 22.11 7.66 35.93
C ALA A 13 21.30 8.50 34.93
N GLN A 14 21.89 8.80 33.77
CA GLN A 14 21.14 9.38 32.65
C GLN A 14 20.20 8.30 32.11
N VAL A 15 18.92 8.38 32.46
CA VAL A 15 17.87 7.66 31.76
C VAL A 15 17.79 8.28 30.37
N ALA A 16 18.26 7.57 29.35
CA ALA A 16 18.12 7.99 27.96
C ALA A 16 16.63 7.97 27.60
N ILE A 17 16.00 9.14 27.63
CA ILE A 17 14.63 9.31 27.14
C ILE A 17 14.73 9.24 25.61
N ALA A 18 14.32 8.11 25.04
CA ALA A 18 14.25 7.95 23.59
C ALA A 18 13.32 9.04 23.01
N SER A 19 13.81 9.79 22.03
CA SER A 19 13.02 10.84 21.41
C SER A 19 11.85 10.24 20.59
N PRO A 20 10.67 10.86 20.57
CA PRO A 20 9.51 10.35 19.83
C PRO A 20 9.79 10.15 18.33
N SER A 21 10.65 10.98 17.73
CA SER A 21 11.10 10.84 16.34
C SER A 21 11.90 9.55 16.11
N ALA A 22 12.87 9.27 16.99
CA ALA A 22 13.66 8.03 16.91
C ALA A 22 12.79 6.77 17.09
N SER A 23 11.72 6.86 17.90
CA SER A 23 10.74 5.77 18.04
C SER A 23 9.90 5.57 16.76
N LEU A 24 9.53 6.64 16.07
CA LEU A 24 8.78 6.56 14.81
C LEU A 24 9.65 6.00 13.68
N ASP A 25 10.92 6.41 13.61
CA ASP A 25 11.87 5.91 12.61
C ASP A 25 12.09 4.39 12.76
N LEU A 26 12.16 3.89 13.99
CA LEU A 26 12.24 2.44 14.26
C LEU A 26 10.97 1.69 13.84
N VAL A 27 9.79 2.30 14.03
CA VAL A 27 8.52 1.75 13.52
C VAL A 27 8.55 1.65 12.00
N ILE A 28 8.94 2.73 11.31
CA ILE A 28 9.02 2.76 9.84
C ILE A 28 10.00 1.69 9.34
N ALA A 29 11.20 1.62 9.92
CA ALA A 29 12.21 0.63 9.56
C ALA A 29 11.72 -0.81 9.79
N SER A 30 10.96 -1.07 10.86
CA SER A 30 10.38 -2.39 11.14
C SER A 30 9.31 -2.75 10.10
N ILE A 31 8.47 -1.79 9.69
CA ILE A 31 7.47 -1.98 8.63
C ILE A 31 8.16 -2.27 7.30
N ASP A 32 9.19 -1.51 6.94
CA ASP A 32 9.92 -1.68 5.68
C ASP A 32 10.65 -3.03 5.61
N GLN A 33 11.04 -3.59 6.77
CA GLN A 33 11.60 -4.95 6.89
C GLN A 33 10.53 -6.04 7.01
N GLY A 34 9.24 -5.71 6.97
CA GLY A 34 8.14 -6.67 7.10
C GLY A 34 7.91 -7.19 8.52
N GLN A 35 8.51 -6.60 9.56
CA GLN A 35 8.39 -6.98 10.97
C GLN A 35 7.13 -6.34 11.59
N PHE A 36 5.96 -6.69 11.06
CA PHE A 36 4.69 -6.04 11.38
C PHE A 36 4.27 -6.26 12.83
N LYS A 37 4.51 -7.43 13.42
CA LYS A 37 4.25 -7.66 14.85
C LYS A 37 5.07 -6.73 15.75
N GLN A 38 6.34 -6.53 15.41
CA GLN A 38 7.22 -5.65 16.16
C GLN A 38 6.78 -4.19 16.01
N ALA A 39 6.51 -3.76 14.78
CA ALA A 39 5.99 -2.43 14.51
C ALA A 39 4.68 -2.15 15.26
N GLN A 40 3.73 -3.10 15.24
CA GLN A 40 2.47 -2.99 15.96
C GLN A 40 2.68 -2.83 17.47
N THR A 41 3.57 -3.63 18.07
CA THR A 41 3.92 -3.53 19.50
C THR A 41 4.46 -2.14 19.86
N MET A 42 5.35 -1.60 19.03
CA MET A 42 5.91 -0.26 19.24
C MET A 42 4.88 0.85 19.04
N ILE A 43 4.00 0.72 18.05
CA ILE A 43 2.89 1.66 17.82
C ILE A 43 1.95 1.68 19.03
N ASP A 44 1.54 0.51 19.52
CA ASP A 44 0.62 0.40 20.65
C ASP A 44 1.24 0.98 21.93
N ALA A 45 2.52 0.70 22.18
CA ALA A 45 3.27 1.29 23.28
C ALA A 45 3.38 2.83 23.15
N GLY A 46 3.61 3.34 21.94
CA GLY A 46 3.64 4.78 21.66
C GLY A 46 2.28 5.45 21.92
N LEU A 47 1.21 4.88 21.40
CA LEU A 47 -0.16 5.42 21.52
C LEU A 47 -0.72 5.38 22.95
N ALA A 48 -0.21 4.48 23.80
CA ALA A 48 -0.57 4.37 25.21
C ALA A 48 0.02 5.48 26.10
N GLN A 49 0.99 6.27 25.60
CA GLN A 49 1.57 7.38 26.34
C GLN A 49 0.55 8.53 26.47
N THR A 50 0.30 8.95 27.72
CA THR A 50 -0.69 9.99 28.04
C THR A 50 -0.26 11.39 27.61
N SER A 51 1.05 11.65 27.52
CA SER A 51 1.62 12.94 27.10
C SER A 51 2.10 12.97 25.65
N LEU A 52 1.56 12.09 24.79
CA LEU A 52 1.95 12.04 23.38
C LEU A 52 1.42 13.26 22.60
N ALA A 53 2.31 13.95 21.88
CA ALA A 53 1.92 15.05 21.00
C ALA A 53 0.95 14.59 19.91
N ALA A 54 -0.02 15.44 19.55
CA ALA A 54 -1.06 15.10 18.58
C ALA A 54 -0.51 14.71 17.21
N GLU A 55 0.51 15.42 16.71
CA GLU A 55 1.16 15.11 15.43
C GLU A 55 1.81 13.72 15.46
N THR A 56 2.52 13.39 16.53
CA THR A 56 3.14 12.06 16.70
C THR A 56 2.09 10.96 16.78
N ARG A 57 0.96 11.21 17.43
CA ARG A 57 -0.20 10.29 17.44
C ARG A 57 -0.70 10.03 16.02
N THR A 58 -0.91 11.09 15.23
CA THR A 58 -1.31 10.96 13.82
C THR A 58 -0.29 10.18 13.00
N SER A 59 1.02 10.39 13.22
CA SER A 59 2.06 9.62 12.52
C SER A 59 2.01 8.12 12.86
N PHE A 60 1.82 7.74 14.13
CA PHE A 60 1.66 6.34 14.52
C PHE A 60 0.38 5.72 13.95
N GLU A 61 -0.74 6.45 13.99
CA GLU A 61 -2.01 6.00 13.40
C GLU A 61 -1.90 5.81 11.89
N PHE A 62 -1.18 6.70 11.21
CA PHE A 62 -0.87 6.56 9.79
C PHE A 62 -0.06 5.29 9.51
N GLN A 63 1.00 5.01 10.28
CA GLN A 63 1.79 3.79 10.08
C GLN A 63 0.97 2.52 10.34
N ARG A 64 0.06 2.55 11.34
CA ARG A 64 -0.88 1.45 11.58
C ARG A 64 -1.82 1.22 10.39
N GLU A 65 -2.36 2.29 9.80
CA GLU A 65 -3.20 2.15 8.59
C GLU A 65 -2.39 1.70 7.38
N ARG A 66 -1.15 2.18 7.20
CA ARG A 66 -0.23 1.71 6.15
C ARG A 66 -0.06 0.20 6.23
N MET A 67 0.24 -0.35 7.42
CA MET A 67 0.35 -1.79 7.63
C MET A 67 -0.96 -2.52 7.30
N ARG A 68 -2.11 -2.00 7.76
CA ARG A 68 -3.43 -2.58 7.47
C ARG A 68 -3.70 -2.67 5.97
N ARG A 69 -3.36 -1.62 5.21
CA ARG A 69 -3.55 -1.57 3.75
C ARG A 69 -2.65 -2.58 3.04
N ILE A 70 -1.39 -2.68 3.45
CA ILE A 70 -0.47 -3.72 2.94
C ILE A 70 -1.06 -5.12 3.19
N LEU A 71 -1.60 -5.41 4.38
CA LEU A 71 -2.18 -6.72 4.70
C LEU A 71 -3.46 -7.03 3.90
N ILE A 72 -4.20 -6.04 3.41
CA ILE A 72 -5.35 -6.25 2.50
C ILE A 72 -4.86 -6.66 1.11
N ASP A 73 -3.73 -6.10 0.69
CA ASP A 73 -3.15 -6.33 -0.62
C ASP A 73 -2.37 -7.66 -0.67
N PHE A 74 -1.62 -8.00 0.37
CA PHE A 74 -0.77 -9.20 0.43
C PHE A 74 -1.44 -10.32 1.24
N THR A 75 -2.24 -11.14 0.58
CA THR A 75 -3.10 -12.15 1.24
C THR A 75 -2.88 -13.58 0.77
N LEU A 76 -2.19 -13.78 -0.34
CA LEU A 76 -2.02 -15.11 -0.93
C LEU A 76 -0.72 -15.76 -0.45
N ASP A 77 -0.76 -17.04 -0.12
CA ASP A 77 0.47 -17.85 -0.08
C ASP A 77 0.74 -18.46 -1.48
N ALA A 78 1.83 -19.22 -1.60
CA ALA A 78 2.23 -19.82 -2.86
C ALA A 78 1.17 -20.79 -3.41
N ASP A 79 0.51 -21.58 -2.56
CA ASP A 79 -0.48 -22.56 -2.98
C ASP A 79 -1.77 -21.88 -3.46
N ALA A 80 -2.24 -20.86 -2.74
CA ALA A 80 -3.38 -20.05 -3.15
C ALA A 80 -3.11 -19.30 -4.47
N LEU A 81 -1.90 -18.76 -4.64
CA LEU A 81 -1.48 -18.14 -5.90
C LEU A 81 -1.45 -19.15 -7.05
N LYS A 82 -0.81 -20.32 -6.88
CA LYS A 82 -0.81 -21.40 -7.88
C LYS A 82 -2.23 -21.83 -8.25
N ALA A 83 -3.10 -22.02 -7.26
CA ALA A 83 -4.49 -22.38 -7.48
C ALA A 83 -5.25 -21.29 -8.28
N ALA A 84 -4.97 -20.01 -7.99
CA ALA A 84 -5.56 -18.90 -8.75
C ALA A 84 -5.06 -18.85 -10.20
N VAL A 85 -3.77 -19.06 -10.45
CA VAL A 85 -3.21 -19.11 -11.81
C VAL A 85 -3.75 -20.32 -12.59
N ARG A 86 -3.93 -21.48 -11.93
CA ARG A 86 -4.49 -22.69 -12.53
C ARG A 86 -5.91 -22.53 -13.09
N LYS A 87 -6.67 -21.53 -12.62
CA LYS A 87 -7.97 -21.18 -13.22
C LYS A 87 -7.85 -20.77 -14.70
N ARG A 88 -6.69 -20.29 -15.12
CA ARG A 88 -6.40 -19.91 -16.51
C ARG A 88 -5.32 -20.77 -17.15
N ILE A 89 -4.45 -21.42 -16.38
CA ILE A 89 -3.43 -22.35 -16.88
C ILE A 89 -3.60 -23.69 -16.12
N PRO A 90 -4.58 -24.54 -16.49
CA PRO A 90 -4.92 -25.72 -15.70
C PRO A 90 -3.77 -26.70 -15.49
N ASP A 91 -2.82 -26.73 -16.44
CA ASP A 91 -1.63 -27.56 -16.46
C ASP A 91 -0.36 -26.81 -16.00
N LEU A 92 -0.51 -25.77 -15.15
CA LEU A 92 0.62 -25.05 -14.54
C LEU A 92 1.52 -26.02 -13.76
N ALA A 93 2.75 -26.15 -14.24
CA ALA A 93 3.80 -26.95 -13.62
C ALA A 93 4.52 -26.15 -12.51
N ASP A 94 5.07 -26.85 -11.52
CA ASP A 94 5.69 -26.21 -10.36
C ASP A 94 7.01 -25.51 -10.69
N ASP A 95 7.77 -26.03 -11.66
CA ASP A 95 9.02 -25.45 -12.16
C ASP A 95 8.77 -24.17 -12.97
N GLU A 96 7.71 -24.16 -13.78
CA GLU A 96 7.25 -22.96 -14.46
C GLU A 96 6.84 -21.87 -13.48
N PHE A 97 6.04 -22.23 -12.46
CA PHE A 97 5.67 -21.30 -11.40
C PHE A 97 6.90 -20.72 -10.71
N ALA A 98 7.85 -21.57 -10.30
CA ALA A 98 9.07 -21.13 -9.63
C ALA A 98 9.92 -20.21 -10.51
N ARG A 99 10.00 -20.47 -11.82
CA ARG A 99 10.70 -19.60 -12.76
C ARG A 99 10.02 -18.23 -12.89
N TRP A 100 8.69 -18.18 -12.99
CA TRP A 100 7.98 -16.90 -13.05
C TRP A 100 8.11 -16.09 -11.76
N ASP A 101 8.13 -16.74 -10.60
CA ASP A 101 8.38 -16.10 -9.32
C ASP A 101 9.80 -15.52 -9.24
N ALA A 102 10.81 -16.30 -9.64
CA ALA A 102 12.20 -15.86 -9.69
C ALA A 102 12.43 -14.69 -10.67
N LEU A 103 11.60 -14.55 -11.70
CA LEU A 103 11.59 -13.41 -12.62
C LEU A 103 10.84 -12.18 -12.08
N GLY A 104 10.26 -12.26 -10.88
CA GLY A 104 9.50 -11.16 -10.28
C GLY A 104 8.13 -10.93 -10.92
N LEU A 105 7.57 -11.93 -11.62
CA LEU A 105 6.24 -11.81 -12.23
C LEU A 105 5.10 -11.92 -11.21
N PHE A 106 5.42 -12.39 -10.00
CA PHE A 106 4.52 -12.40 -8.86
C PHE A 106 5.09 -11.45 -7.79
N GLU A 107 4.42 -10.33 -7.59
CA GLU A 107 4.79 -9.42 -6.52
C GLU A 107 4.54 -10.09 -5.16
N HIS A 108 5.52 -10.03 -4.28
CA HIS A 108 5.49 -10.63 -2.95
C HIS A 108 6.21 -9.77 -1.91
N GLN A 109 5.89 -10.00 -0.63
CA GLN A 109 6.57 -9.45 0.52
C GLN A 109 6.75 -10.51 1.60
N LEU A 110 7.87 -10.45 2.32
CA LEU A 110 8.08 -11.24 3.53
C LEU A 110 7.53 -10.47 4.73
N ILE A 111 6.40 -10.91 5.28
CA ILE A 111 5.73 -10.26 6.41
C ILE A 111 5.71 -11.22 7.59
N ASP A 112 6.36 -10.84 8.69
CA ASP A 112 6.52 -11.65 9.91
C ASP A 112 7.01 -13.09 9.62
N GLY A 113 7.94 -13.23 8.68
CA GLY A 113 8.51 -14.52 8.26
C GLY A 113 7.65 -15.33 7.29
N ARG A 114 6.52 -14.78 6.82
CA ARG A 114 5.65 -15.41 5.82
C ARG A 114 5.80 -14.72 4.47
N LEU A 115 6.12 -15.48 3.43
CA LEU A 115 6.11 -14.96 2.07
C LEU A 115 4.66 -14.86 1.60
N LEU A 116 4.18 -13.64 1.41
CA LEU A 116 2.82 -13.35 0.96
C LEU A 116 2.86 -12.67 -0.39
N TYR A 117 1.99 -13.08 -1.29
CA TYR A 117 1.86 -12.56 -2.63
C TYR A 117 0.71 -11.55 -2.71
N PHE A 118 0.90 -10.55 -3.56
CA PHE A 118 -0.10 -9.55 -3.85
C PHE A 118 -1.34 -10.21 -4.48
N ASN A 119 -2.53 -9.82 -4.01
CA ASN A 119 -3.79 -10.44 -4.39
C ASN A 119 -4.13 -10.29 -5.89
N ARG A 120 -3.54 -9.30 -6.59
CA ARG A 120 -3.67 -9.12 -8.05
C ARG A 120 -2.57 -9.82 -8.86
N SER A 121 -1.56 -10.41 -8.22
CA SER A 121 -0.51 -11.17 -8.92
C SER A 121 -1.04 -12.22 -9.91
N PRO A 122 -2.10 -13.02 -9.62
CA PRO A 122 -2.63 -13.97 -10.60
C PRO A 122 -3.09 -13.31 -11.90
N SER A 123 -3.80 -12.18 -11.84
CA SER A 123 -4.25 -11.45 -13.03
C SER A 123 -3.12 -10.65 -13.69
N ASN A 124 -2.23 -10.08 -12.90
CA ASN A 124 -1.12 -9.25 -13.38
C ASN A 124 -0.10 -10.07 -14.18
N LEU A 125 0.08 -11.36 -13.85
CA LEU A 125 0.91 -12.28 -14.62
C LEU A 125 0.64 -12.19 -16.14
N PHE A 126 -0.65 -12.14 -16.54
CA PHE A 126 -1.03 -12.07 -17.95
C PHE A 126 -0.79 -10.70 -18.59
N ARG A 127 -0.69 -9.64 -17.81
CA ARG A 127 -0.25 -8.32 -18.32
C ARG A 127 1.26 -8.30 -18.55
N LEU A 128 2.02 -8.95 -17.66
CA LEU A 128 3.48 -8.91 -17.63
C LEU A 128 4.15 -9.96 -18.54
N SER A 129 3.54 -11.14 -18.72
CA SER A 129 4.17 -12.27 -19.43
C SER A 129 3.41 -12.66 -20.69
N ALA A 130 4.07 -12.51 -21.84
CA ALA A 130 3.55 -13.00 -23.12
C ALA A 130 3.42 -14.53 -23.14
N GLU A 131 4.34 -15.23 -22.47
CA GLU A 131 4.31 -16.68 -22.30
C GLU A 131 3.07 -17.14 -21.53
N ALA A 132 2.79 -16.53 -20.38
CA ALA A 132 1.61 -16.86 -19.58
C ALA A 132 0.30 -16.57 -20.37
N ARG A 133 0.28 -15.51 -21.18
CA ARG A 133 -0.85 -15.22 -22.09
C ARG A 133 -1.05 -16.32 -23.13
N ALA A 134 0.02 -16.80 -23.74
CA ALA A 134 -0.06 -17.86 -24.75
C ALA A 134 -0.61 -19.17 -24.17
N ARG A 135 -0.38 -19.42 -22.89
CA ARG A 135 -0.89 -20.59 -22.16
C ARG A 135 -2.34 -20.45 -21.66
N ALA A 136 -2.87 -19.24 -21.56
CA ALA A 136 -4.13 -18.99 -20.90
C ALA A 136 -5.33 -19.60 -21.65
N LYS A 137 -6.20 -20.29 -20.91
CA LYS A 137 -7.46 -20.89 -21.36
C LYS A 137 -8.61 -20.41 -20.45
N PRO A 138 -9.63 -19.70 -20.99
CA PRO A 138 -9.69 -19.13 -22.34
C PRO A 138 -8.60 -18.07 -22.55
N ALA A 139 -8.44 -17.60 -23.80
CA ALA A 139 -7.53 -16.51 -24.12
C ALA A 139 -7.84 -15.25 -23.28
N VAL A 140 -6.79 -14.52 -22.90
CA VAL A 140 -6.94 -13.27 -22.14
C VAL A 140 -7.29 -12.14 -23.11
N VAL A 141 -8.38 -11.43 -22.82
CA VAL A 141 -8.79 -10.23 -23.55
C VAL A 141 -8.59 -9.03 -22.63
N PHE A 142 -7.92 -8.00 -23.13
CA PHE A 142 -7.77 -6.73 -22.42
C PHE A 142 -8.71 -5.72 -23.07
N ASN A 143 -9.48 -5.01 -22.26
CA ASN A 143 -10.25 -3.86 -22.68
C ASN A 143 -9.60 -2.61 -22.09
N ASP A 144 -8.41 -2.30 -22.59
CA ASP A 144 -7.62 -1.17 -22.10
C ASP A 144 -8.14 0.12 -22.76
N GLY A 145 -8.48 1.10 -21.93
CA GLY A 145 -8.84 2.43 -22.39
C GLY A 145 -7.63 3.25 -22.87
N PRO A 146 -7.86 4.52 -23.24
CA PRO A 146 -6.81 5.42 -23.74
C PRO A 146 -5.76 5.81 -22.67
N MET A 147 -6.07 5.63 -21.39
CA MET A 147 -5.20 6.00 -20.26
C MET A 147 -4.42 4.82 -19.68
N GLU A 148 -4.68 3.61 -20.17
CA GLU A 148 -4.06 2.37 -19.72
C GLU A 148 -2.76 2.09 -20.48
N ARG A 149 -2.42 2.96 -21.44
CA ARG A 149 -1.16 3.00 -22.16
C ARG A 149 -0.49 4.36 -21.99
N ALA A 150 0.84 4.35 -21.91
CA ALA A 150 1.63 5.58 -21.85
C ALA A 150 1.29 6.48 -23.05
N ASN A 151 0.80 7.68 -22.76
CA ASN A 151 0.27 8.61 -23.76
C ASN A 151 0.86 10.02 -23.52
N ALA A 152 0.41 11.00 -24.30
CA ALA A 152 0.94 12.35 -24.22
C ALA A 152 0.73 12.98 -22.82
N HIS A 153 -0.42 12.73 -22.20
CA HIS A 153 -0.74 13.25 -20.87
C HIS A 153 0.21 12.68 -19.80
N HIS A 154 0.46 11.37 -19.81
CA HIS A 154 1.41 10.75 -18.87
C HIS A 154 2.82 11.33 -19.02
N ARG A 155 3.27 11.59 -20.26
CA ARG A 155 4.59 12.18 -20.53
C ARG A 155 4.67 13.63 -20.04
N GLU A 156 3.65 14.43 -20.32
CA GLU A 156 3.56 15.81 -19.82
C GLU A 156 3.68 15.86 -18.29
N VAL A 157 2.86 15.07 -17.58
CA VAL A 157 2.87 15.04 -16.11
C VAL A 157 4.23 14.60 -15.58
N ARG A 158 4.82 13.54 -16.14
CA ARG A 158 6.15 13.06 -15.74
C ARG A 158 7.21 14.13 -15.95
N ASP A 159 7.27 14.70 -17.15
CA ASP A 159 8.34 15.63 -17.53
C ASP A 159 8.26 16.92 -16.70
N ALA A 160 7.05 17.43 -16.45
CA ALA A 160 6.84 18.57 -15.56
C ALA A 160 7.20 18.26 -14.10
N ALA A 161 6.84 17.07 -13.60
CA ALA A 161 7.15 16.66 -12.23
C ALA A 161 8.67 16.52 -12.01
N VAL A 162 9.38 15.94 -12.98
CA VAL A 162 10.84 15.79 -12.95
C VAL A 162 11.54 17.15 -13.03
N ALA A 163 11.15 18.00 -13.98
CA ALA A 163 11.78 19.30 -14.17
C ALA A 163 11.53 20.26 -12.99
N GLY A 164 10.33 20.21 -12.40
CA GLY A 164 9.93 21.09 -11.30
C GLY A 164 10.18 20.54 -9.90
N HIS A 165 10.63 19.28 -9.77
CA HIS A 165 10.71 18.56 -8.49
C HIS A 165 9.42 18.66 -7.66
N ALA A 166 8.26 18.64 -8.34
CA ALA A 166 6.96 18.89 -7.76
C ALA A 166 6.06 17.66 -7.89
N ARG A 167 5.25 17.40 -6.87
CA ARG A 167 4.32 16.25 -6.81
C ARG A 167 2.96 16.52 -7.45
N SER A 168 2.66 17.79 -7.73
CA SER A 168 1.39 18.24 -8.32
C SER A 168 1.71 19.19 -9.46
N VAL A 169 1.45 18.74 -10.70
CA VAL A 169 1.80 19.45 -11.95
C VAL A 169 0.69 19.29 -12.97
N ALA A 170 0.75 20.08 -14.05
CA ALA A 170 -0.22 20.07 -15.15
C ALA A 170 -1.70 20.14 -14.68
N PRO A 171 -2.08 21.13 -13.85
CA PRO A 171 -3.46 21.25 -13.40
C PRO A 171 -4.39 21.46 -14.60
N ARG A 172 -5.55 20.80 -14.56
CA ARG A 172 -6.59 20.92 -15.59
C ARG A 172 -7.88 21.39 -14.94
N HIS A 173 -8.60 22.24 -15.67
CA HIS A 173 -9.98 22.58 -15.34
C HIS A 173 -10.88 21.72 -16.22
N LEU A 174 -11.73 20.92 -15.60
CA LEU A 174 -12.68 20.05 -16.30
C LEU A 174 -14.09 20.54 -15.99
N GLU A 175 -14.90 20.67 -17.02
CA GLU A 175 -16.34 20.92 -16.90
C GLU A 175 -17.07 19.65 -17.33
N VAL A 176 -17.90 19.11 -16.44
CA VAL A 176 -18.60 17.84 -16.66
C VAL A 176 -20.09 18.06 -16.47
N THR A 177 -20.85 17.90 -17.55
CA THR A 177 -22.32 17.95 -17.52
C THR A 177 -22.87 16.56 -17.22
N GLN A 178 -23.55 16.42 -16.08
CA GLN A 178 -24.21 15.18 -15.67
C GLN A 178 -25.73 15.34 -15.85
N SER A 179 -26.40 14.30 -16.33
CA SER A 179 -27.86 14.29 -16.54
C SER A 179 -28.47 13.04 -15.92
N LEU A 180 -29.63 13.20 -15.27
CA LEU A 180 -30.41 12.11 -14.70
C LEU A 180 -31.76 12.03 -15.43
N THR A 181 -32.14 10.83 -15.86
CA THR A 181 -33.45 10.57 -16.45
C THR A 181 -34.16 9.49 -15.64
N VAL A 182 -35.42 9.73 -15.29
CA VAL A 182 -36.28 8.78 -14.57
C VAL A 182 -37.47 8.40 -15.44
N ASN A 183 -38.00 7.19 -15.26
CA ASN A 183 -39.24 6.78 -15.89
C ASN A 183 -40.39 7.68 -15.42
N ALA A 184 -41.44 7.80 -16.25
CA ALA A 184 -42.69 8.41 -15.82
C ALA A 184 -43.22 7.71 -14.57
N ASP A 185 -43.74 8.49 -13.62
CA ASP A 185 -44.32 8.03 -12.36
C ASP A 185 -43.37 7.23 -11.44
N ALA A 186 -42.06 7.25 -11.70
CA ALA A 186 -41.05 6.57 -10.86
C ALA A 186 -40.99 7.12 -9.43
N VAL A 187 -41.42 8.37 -9.24
CA VAL A 187 -41.56 9.02 -7.94
C VAL A 187 -42.94 9.70 -7.90
N PRO A 188 -43.76 9.45 -6.86
CA PRO A 188 -45.08 10.07 -6.75
C PRO A 188 -45.02 11.60 -6.79
N ALA A 189 -46.11 12.22 -7.23
CA ALA A 189 -46.24 13.67 -7.21
C ALA A 189 -46.04 14.21 -5.79
N GLY A 190 -45.13 15.16 -5.63
CA GLY A 190 -44.78 15.76 -4.33
C GLY A 190 -43.62 15.09 -3.60
N GLU A 191 -43.11 13.96 -4.09
CA GLU A 191 -41.98 13.25 -3.48
C GLU A 191 -40.62 13.65 -4.09
N THR A 192 -39.54 13.45 -3.35
CA THR A 192 -38.18 13.88 -3.73
C THR A 192 -37.36 12.75 -4.34
N VAL A 193 -36.76 12.98 -5.52
CA VAL A 193 -35.71 12.12 -6.09
C VAL A 193 -34.37 12.42 -5.40
N ARG A 194 -33.71 11.41 -4.83
CA ARG A 194 -32.34 11.52 -4.31
C ARG A 194 -31.41 10.61 -5.11
N ALA A 195 -30.40 11.20 -5.75
CA ALA A 195 -29.38 10.47 -6.49
C ALA A 195 -27.99 10.85 -5.97
N TRP A 196 -27.11 9.84 -5.84
CA TRP A 196 -25.70 10.09 -5.66
C TRP A 196 -25.06 10.19 -7.05
N ILE A 197 -24.45 11.33 -7.34
CA ILE A 197 -23.74 11.55 -8.59
C ILE A 197 -22.23 11.47 -8.30
N PRO A 198 -21.49 10.58 -8.97
CA PRO A 198 -20.06 10.43 -8.70
C PRO A 198 -19.30 11.72 -9.05
N TYR A 199 -18.26 11.98 -8.27
CA TYR A 199 -17.22 12.93 -8.67
C TYR A 199 -16.57 12.44 -9.97
N PRO A 200 -16.39 13.30 -10.98
CA PRO A 200 -15.83 12.91 -12.29
C PRO A 200 -14.37 12.47 -12.23
#